data_AF-A0AAU9WZV8-F1
#
_entry.id   AF-A0AAU9WZV8-F1
#
_cell.length_a   1.000
_cell.length_b   1.000
_cell.length_c   1.000
_cell.angle_alpha   90.00
_cell.angle_beta   90.00
_cell.angle_gamma   90.00
#
_symmetry.space_group_name_H-M   'P 1'
#
loop_
_entity.id
_entity.type
_entity.pdbx_description
1 polymer ?
#
loop_
_entity_poly.entity_id
_entity_poly.type
_entity_poly.pdbx_seq_one_letter_code
_entity_poly.pdbx_strand_id
1 'polypeptide(L)'
;MTKSGRVKTMKLIHRSGSVRCGNYISSYWGCTYSGYGEDLMTIITDANKKAILPPTEDLKAHSDKKDHYSLPGYHHNSTELIFHNLVNPLSVSSNQEMQIWYGQDWKDYFEGDNSGKTCVDVYAWYEPALMPLGMKTRATLIEDLTCLIDNLHDVPSEGVRFQLSPVTTFSRSSRIYDRIVLRARIRYLPASSRWLLRIGTYIHLRMNPKFWLATMFLMSRICVLNANSQCHLMESSIGGMYLRGHVFKTYRDQLPKECYFRCEEEVTCQSYNVVIGQNICELNNRTKEARPEDFMPDQMRFYIKRSRNRVPLGSIKELPAETCGEIEASEGNQMADGKYWIYSKQNSKVIEAYCKGSWQKINGEEPVCFGAKDNQYGSFNMTKSGRVKTMKLIYRSGSVRCNYETNSSYWGCTYPAYGENLMTIITDANKKAILPPAEDLKAYSDNREYLYSLPGYHHNSNELVFRNLVNPLSVSSYQEMQIWYGQDWMDHSEENNSGKTCIDVYAWYE
;
A
#
# COMPACT_ATOMS: atom_id res chain seq x y z
N MET A 1 14.09 19.09 -3.52
CA MET A 1 12.64 18.88 -3.37
C MET A 1 11.90 19.36 -4.60
N THR A 2 10.98 18.56 -5.15
CA THR A 2 10.27 18.89 -6.41
C THR A 2 9.02 19.74 -6.20
N LYS A 3 8.48 19.81 -4.98
CA LYS A 3 7.23 20.51 -4.64
C LYS A 3 7.39 21.32 -3.35
N SER A 4 6.69 22.47 -3.25
CA SER A 4 6.57 23.22 -1.99
C SER A 4 5.50 22.61 -1.09
N GLY A 5 5.71 22.63 0.22
CA GLY A 5 4.70 22.25 1.22
C GLY A 5 5.34 21.84 2.53
N ARG A 6 4.54 21.23 3.43
CA ARG A 6 5.03 20.76 4.72
C ARG A 6 5.18 19.24 4.67
N VAL A 7 6.36 18.68 4.83
CA VAL A 7 6.62 17.23 4.73
C VAL A 7 6.40 16.58 6.10
N LYS A 8 5.54 15.57 6.16
CA LYS A 8 5.20 14.84 7.39
C LYS A 8 5.97 13.53 7.56
N THR A 9 6.29 12.89 6.44
CA THR A 9 7.07 11.63 6.40
C THR A 9 8.08 11.71 5.26
N MET A 10 9.29 11.22 5.51
CA MET A 10 10.28 11.02 4.46
C MET A 10 10.72 9.57 4.45
N LYS A 11 10.83 8.97 3.26
CA LYS A 11 11.21 7.58 3.05
C LYS A 11 12.44 7.53 2.14
N LEU A 12 13.45 6.79 2.57
CA LEU A 12 14.64 6.47 1.77
C LEU A 12 14.57 5.01 1.36
N ILE A 13 14.85 4.69 0.10
CA ILE A 13 14.95 3.31 -0.39
C ILE A 13 16.37 3.10 -0.93
N HIS A 14 17.07 2.09 -0.42
CA HIS A 14 18.38 1.71 -0.93
C HIS A 14 18.25 1.18 -2.36
N ARG A 15 19.15 1.61 -3.24
CA ARG A 15 19.18 1.15 -4.64
C ARG A 15 20.43 0.35 -4.94
N SER A 16 21.60 0.83 -4.52
CA SER A 16 22.88 0.21 -4.84
C SER A 16 24.01 0.76 -3.98
N GLY A 17 25.09 -0.01 -3.87
CA GLY A 17 26.31 0.39 -3.17
C GLY A 17 26.24 0.19 -1.66
N SER A 18 27.32 0.51 -0.98
CA SER A 18 27.43 0.38 0.48
C SER A 18 28.48 1.36 1.01
N VAL A 19 28.38 1.67 2.29
CA VAL A 19 29.31 2.52 3.03
C VAL A 19 29.94 1.73 4.17
N ARG A 20 31.18 2.05 4.51
CA ARG A 20 31.98 1.36 5.51
C ARG A 20 32.74 2.38 6.36
N CYS A 21 32.63 2.21 7.67
CA CYS A 21 33.49 2.86 8.65
C CYS A 21 34.74 2.01 8.89
N GLY A 22 35.94 2.60 8.80
CA GLY A 22 37.19 1.88 9.02
C GLY A 22 37.29 0.51 8.34
N ASN A 23 37.65 -0.52 9.12
CA ASN A 23 37.80 -1.90 8.65
C ASN A 23 36.58 -2.80 8.93
N TYR A 24 35.42 -2.22 9.27
CA TYR A 24 34.21 -2.98 9.60
C TYR A 24 33.45 -3.47 8.36
N ILE A 25 32.38 -4.26 8.55
CA ILE A 25 31.58 -4.75 7.43
C ILE A 25 30.82 -3.57 6.82
N SER A 26 30.70 -3.54 5.48
CA SER A 26 29.94 -2.48 4.81
C SER A 26 28.44 -2.62 5.08
N SER A 27 27.75 -1.49 5.20
CA SER A 27 26.30 -1.43 5.38
C SER A 27 25.67 -0.41 4.42
N TYR A 28 24.34 -0.26 4.45
CA TYR A 28 23.66 0.72 3.59
C TYR A 28 23.60 2.11 4.23
N TRP A 29 23.47 2.17 5.56
CA TRP A 29 23.05 3.38 6.28
C TRP A 29 23.92 3.75 7.48
N GLY A 30 24.91 2.93 7.85
CA GLY A 30 25.65 3.11 9.10
C GLY A 30 26.95 2.31 9.19
N CYS A 31 27.29 1.93 10.43
CA CYS A 31 28.56 1.31 10.78
C CYS A 31 28.31 0.06 11.62
N THR A 32 28.91 -1.09 11.26
CA THR A 32 28.73 -2.35 12.00
C THR A 32 29.69 -2.49 13.20
N TYR A 33 30.32 -1.39 13.62
CA TYR A 33 31.14 -1.38 14.83
C TYR A 33 30.24 -1.56 16.05
N SER A 34 30.61 -2.48 16.94
CA SER A 34 29.82 -2.82 18.13
C SER A 34 29.51 -1.63 19.04
N GLY A 35 30.31 -0.57 19.01
CA GLY A 35 30.06 0.67 19.76
C GLY A 35 28.82 1.46 19.29
N TYR A 36 28.36 1.26 18.05
CA TYR A 36 27.14 1.88 17.52
C TYR A 36 25.91 0.96 17.58
N GLY A 37 26.10 -0.35 17.82
CA GLY A 37 25.00 -1.31 17.79
C GLY A 37 24.27 -1.31 16.43
N GLU A 38 22.94 -1.21 16.46
CA GLU A 38 22.08 -1.15 15.27
C GLU A 38 21.80 0.28 14.79
N ASP A 39 22.54 1.27 15.30
CA ASP A 39 22.30 2.67 14.99
C ASP A 39 22.63 3.04 13.54
N LEU A 40 21.90 4.02 13.04
CA LEU A 40 22.04 4.57 11.70
C LEU A 40 22.93 5.81 11.75
N MET A 41 23.72 6.03 10.69
CA MET A 41 24.59 7.20 10.52
C MET A 41 24.18 8.02 9.29
N THR A 42 22.94 7.92 8.84
CA THR A 42 22.44 8.67 7.68
C THR A 42 21.80 9.97 8.12
N ILE A 43 22.42 11.11 7.77
CA ILE A 43 21.98 12.44 8.21
C ILE A 43 21.47 13.24 7.01
N ILE A 44 20.24 13.72 7.08
CA ILE A 44 19.65 14.58 6.07
C ILE A 44 19.76 16.02 6.55
N THR A 45 20.38 16.89 5.75
CA THR A 45 20.59 18.31 6.08
C THR A 45 19.92 19.23 5.06
N ASP A 46 19.81 20.51 5.44
CA ASP A 46 19.62 21.58 4.46
C ASP A 46 20.93 21.89 3.71
N ALA A 47 20.87 22.84 2.78
CA ALA A 47 22.01 23.30 1.99
C ALA A 47 23.16 23.93 2.83
N ASN A 48 22.91 24.28 4.10
CA ASN A 48 23.90 24.84 5.02
C ASN A 48 24.48 23.77 5.97
N LYS A 49 24.36 22.48 5.62
CA LYS A 49 24.75 21.33 6.47
C LYS A 49 24.03 21.28 7.84
N LYS A 50 22.92 21.98 8.03
CA LYS A 50 22.14 21.90 9.28
C LYS A 50 21.29 20.63 9.26
N ALA A 51 21.42 19.79 10.29
CA ALA A 51 20.63 18.57 10.43
C ALA A 51 19.13 18.86 10.44
N ILE A 52 18.41 18.15 9.57
CA ILE A 52 16.96 18.11 9.50
C ILE A 52 16.47 16.79 10.07
N LEU A 53 16.95 15.64 9.52
CA LEU A 53 16.63 14.30 10.01
C LEU A 53 17.90 13.47 10.29
N PRO A 54 17.91 12.71 11.39
CA PRO A 54 16.94 12.75 12.49
C PRO A 54 16.97 14.12 13.21
N PRO A 55 15.96 14.46 14.02
CA PRO A 55 16.02 15.59 14.93
C PRO A 55 17.32 15.57 15.76
N THR A 56 17.88 16.75 16.05
CA THR A 56 19.18 16.83 16.75
C THR A 56 19.13 16.29 18.18
N GLU A 57 17.95 16.28 18.81
CA GLU A 57 17.71 15.61 20.10
C GLU A 57 17.90 14.09 20.04
N ASP A 58 17.57 13.45 18.93
CA ASP A 58 17.63 11.98 18.75
C ASP A 58 19.05 11.49 18.43
N LEU A 59 19.96 12.42 18.08
CA LEU A 59 21.36 12.10 17.83
C LEU A 59 22.09 11.74 19.13
N LYS A 60 22.72 10.57 19.09
CA LYS A 60 23.58 10.00 20.11
C LYS A 60 25.03 10.40 19.87
N ALA A 61 25.78 10.51 20.97
CA ALA A 61 27.19 10.89 20.93
C ALA A 61 28.11 9.68 20.98
N HIS A 62 29.05 9.60 20.04
CA HIS A 62 30.22 8.73 20.13
C HIS A 62 31.46 9.62 20.18
N SER A 63 32.28 9.49 21.23
CA SER A 63 33.43 10.39 21.48
C SER A 63 33.04 11.88 21.43
N ASP A 64 31.98 12.26 22.14
CA ASP A 64 31.41 13.63 22.23
C ASP A 64 30.84 14.22 20.93
N LYS A 65 30.82 13.45 19.83
CA LYS A 65 30.23 13.88 18.55
C LYS A 65 28.90 13.18 18.31
N LYS A 66 27.86 13.99 18.12
CA LYS A 66 26.50 13.53 17.80
C LYS A 66 26.35 13.20 16.32
N ASP A 67 26.54 11.95 15.94
CA ASP A 67 26.67 11.52 14.53
C ASP A 67 25.83 10.29 14.14
N HIS A 68 25.13 9.68 15.08
CA HIS A 68 24.32 8.47 14.85
C HIS A 68 23.04 8.48 15.69
N TYR A 69 22.08 7.60 15.37
CA TYR A 69 20.78 7.54 16.05
C TYR A 69 20.12 6.16 15.91
N SER A 70 19.20 5.83 16.80
CA SER A 70 18.32 4.66 16.63
C SER A 70 17.04 5.06 15.90
N LEU A 71 16.59 4.21 14.99
CA LEU A 71 15.26 4.31 14.39
C LEU A 71 14.49 3.01 14.67
N PRO A 72 13.38 3.05 15.44
CA PRO A 72 12.68 1.83 15.85
C PRO A 72 12.26 0.94 14.67
N GLY A 73 12.67 -0.32 14.69
CA GLY A 73 12.37 -1.30 13.63
C GLY A 73 13.33 -1.28 12.44
N TYR A 74 14.35 -0.41 12.46
CA TYR A 74 15.34 -0.29 11.40
C TYR A 74 16.76 -0.48 11.93
N HIS A 75 17.65 -0.88 11.02
CA HIS A 75 19.05 -1.12 11.28
C HIS A 75 19.89 -0.77 10.04
N HIS A 76 21.21 -0.80 10.17
CA HIS A 76 22.15 -0.31 9.14
C HIS A 76 22.06 -1.04 7.77
N ASN A 77 21.38 -2.20 7.70
CA ASN A 77 21.14 -3.00 6.48
C ASN A 77 19.67 -3.07 6.05
N SER A 78 18.76 -2.31 6.67
CA SER A 78 17.37 -2.25 6.22
C SER A 78 17.29 -1.78 4.77
N THR A 79 16.42 -2.34 3.93
CA THR A 79 16.33 -1.94 2.50
C THR A 79 15.66 -0.59 2.29
N GLU A 80 14.96 -0.10 3.30
CA GLU A 80 14.36 1.23 3.33
C GLU A 80 14.42 1.81 4.75
N LEU A 81 14.35 3.14 4.85
CA LEU A 81 14.21 3.88 6.09
C LEU A 81 12.98 4.78 5.99
N ILE A 82 12.10 4.77 6.99
CA ILE A 82 10.94 5.67 7.03
C ILE A 82 10.98 6.52 8.29
N PHE A 83 11.09 7.83 8.10
CA PHE A 83 11.02 8.84 9.14
C PHE A 83 9.57 9.28 9.31
N HIS A 84 8.83 8.58 10.18
CA HIS A 84 7.42 8.87 10.46
C HIS A 84 7.26 10.09 11.38
N ASN A 85 6.09 10.75 11.28
CA ASN A 85 5.56 11.67 12.30
C ASN A 85 6.57 12.75 12.74
N LEU A 86 7.18 13.46 11.79
CA LEU A 86 8.06 14.58 12.11
C LEU A 86 7.30 15.57 13.01
N VAL A 87 7.71 15.66 14.28
CA VAL A 87 7.01 16.40 15.36
C VAL A 87 6.76 17.86 14.97
N ASN A 88 7.57 18.38 14.04
CA ASN A 88 7.27 19.54 13.23
C ASN A 88 7.37 19.17 11.75
N PRO A 89 6.25 19.21 10.99
CA PRO A 89 6.26 19.00 9.54
C PRO A 89 7.28 19.93 8.87
N LEU A 90 8.21 19.35 8.13
CA LEU A 90 9.32 20.05 7.52
C LEU A 90 8.80 20.95 6.39
N SER A 91 8.79 22.26 6.60
CA SER A 91 8.42 23.20 5.56
C SER A 91 9.50 23.24 4.49
N VAL A 92 9.17 22.81 3.28
CA VAL A 92 10.06 22.83 2.12
C VAL A 92 9.48 23.67 0.99
N SER A 93 10.36 24.26 0.20
CA SER A 93 10.02 24.93 -1.05
C SER A 93 10.37 24.06 -2.26
N SER A 94 9.66 24.26 -3.36
CA SER A 94 10.01 23.69 -4.66
C SER A 94 11.42 24.17 -5.03
N ASN A 95 12.24 23.26 -5.54
CA ASN A 95 13.66 23.44 -5.82
C ASN A 95 14.56 23.65 -4.59
N GLN A 96 14.06 23.44 -3.36
CA GLN A 96 14.92 23.44 -2.18
C GLN A 96 15.89 22.25 -2.23
N GLU A 97 17.18 22.55 -2.08
CA GLU A 97 18.23 21.54 -1.97
C GLU A 97 18.23 20.92 -0.57
N MET A 98 18.39 19.60 -0.54
CA MET A 98 18.61 18.81 0.67
C MET A 98 19.75 17.84 0.40
N GLN A 99 20.54 17.57 1.42
CA GLN A 99 21.75 16.77 1.29
C GLN A 99 21.65 15.56 2.23
N ILE A 100 22.17 14.42 1.80
CA ILE A 100 22.24 13.19 2.61
C ILE A 100 23.71 12.91 2.85
N TRP A 101 24.07 12.82 4.12
CA TRP A 101 25.43 12.66 4.60
C TRP A 101 25.59 11.38 5.39
N TYR A 102 26.81 10.86 5.40
CA TYR A 102 27.25 9.86 6.37
C TYR A 102 27.70 10.58 7.66
N GLY A 103 27.36 10.07 8.84
CA GLY A 103 27.46 10.81 10.11
C GLY A 103 28.85 11.32 10.46
N GLN A 104 29.88 10.49 10.20
CA GLN A 104 31.29 10.85 10.40
C GLN A 104 31.78 11.92 9.43
N ASP A 105 31.35 11.83 8.17
CA ASP A 105 31.63 12.83 7.11
C ASP A 105 30.90 14.15 7.41
N TRP A 106 29.64 14.09 7.83
CA TRP A 106 28.88 15.27 8.27
C TRP A 106 29.53 16.03 9.44
N LYS A 107 30.22 15.31 10.34
CA LYS A 107 30.93 15.89 11.49
C LYS A 107 32.39 16.22 11.20
N ASP A 108 32.87 15.93 9.99
CA ASP A 108 34.28 16.02 9.59
C ASP A 108 35.19 15.31 10.63
N TYR A 109 34.84 14.08 11.02
CA TYR A 109 35.52 13.34 12.10
C TYR A 109 35.57 11.83 11.85
N PHE A 110 36.74 11.22 12.04
CA PHE A 110 37.00 9.79 11.73
C PHE A 110 36.52 9.37 10.33
N GLU A 111 36.71 10.24 9.35
CA GLU A 111 36.38 9.93 7.94
C GLU A 111 37.56 9.38 7.14
N GLY A 112 38.79 9.52 7.64
CA GLY A 112 40.02 9.18 6.90
C GLY A 112 40.18 7.70 6.59
N ASP A 113 39.51 6.82 7.34
CA ASP A 113 39.47 5.38 7.13
C ASP A 113 38.11 4.89 6.59
N ASN A 114 37.19 5.80 6.28
CA ASN A 114 35.89 5.46 5.71
C ASN A 114 35.98 5.21 4.19
N SER A 115 35.10 4.35 3.69
CA SER A 115 35.09 3.99 2.26
C SER A 115 33.70 3.59 1.78
N GLY A 116 33.50 3.64 0.46
CA GLY A 116 32.25 3.25 -0.19
C GLY A 116 31.32 4.43 -0.50
N LYS A 117 30.20 4.11 -1.17
CA LYS A 117 29.16 5.05 -1.57
C LYS A 117 27.84 4.29 -1.68
N THR A 118 26.77 4.88 -1.14
CA THR A 118 25.41 4.34 -1.21
C THR A 118 24.52 5.26 -2.07
N CYS A 119 23.66 4.67 -2.90
CA CYS A 119 22.71 5.37 -3.76
C CYS A 119 21.28 5.04 -3.33
N VAL A 120 20.44 6.08 -3.24
CA VAL A 120 19.14 6.00 -2.56
C VAL A 120 18.09 6.79 -3.31
N ASP A 121 16.85 6.28 -3.33
CA ASP A 121 15.69 7.05 -3.75
C ASP A 121 15.04 7.74 -2.55
N VAL A 122 14.57 8.97 -2.76
CA VAL A 122 13.98 9.80 -1.70
C VAL A 122 12.51 10.09 -2.03
N TYR A 123 11.62 9.72 -1.12
CA TYR A 123 10.18 9.98 -1.21
C TYR A 123 9.74 10.85 -0.04
N ALA A 124 8.88 11.83 -0.29
CA ALA A 124 8.35 12.73 0.74
C ALA A 124 6.83 12.78 0.69
N TRP A 125 6.21 12.64 1.86
CA TRP A 125 4.76 12.77 2.05
C TRP A 125 4.46 14.18 2.58
N TYR A 126 3.68 14.96 1.84
CA TYR A 126 3.33 16.34 2.20
C TYR A 126 2.00 16.41 2.94
N GLU A 127 1.88 17.32 3.91
CA GLU A 127 0.63 17.75 4.50
C GLU A 127 -0.27 18.38 3.41
N PRO A 128 -1.58 18.15 3.47
CA PRO A 128 -2.54 18.81 2.60
C PRO A 128 -2.48 20.33 2.80
N ALA A 129 -2.29 21.10 1.71
CA ALA A 129 -2.38 22.56 1.79
C ALA A 129 -3.82 22.98 2.10
N LEU A 130 -4.01 23.76 3.18
CA LEU A 130 -5.29 24.42 3.48
C LEU A 130 -5.66 25.36 2.32
N MET A 131 -6.82 25.17 1.69
CA MET A 131 -7.41 26.18 0.80
C MET A 131 -7.69 27.47 1.58
N PRO A 132 -7.60 28.67 0.95
CA PRO A 132 -8.01 29.91 1.60
C PRO A 132 -9.51 29.84 1.95
N LEU A 133 -9.81 29.93 3.25
CA LEU A 133 -11.17 29.96 3.80
C LEU A 133 -11.91 31.21 3.34
N GLY A 134 -12.65 31.08 2.25
CA GLY A 134 -13.63 32.02 1.75
C GLY A 134 -15.04 31.43 1.69
N MET A 135 -15.41 30.51 2.58
CA MET A 135 -16.78 30.01 2.66
C MET A 135 -17.30 30.06 4.10
N LYS A 136 -18.30 30.92 4.31
CA LYS A 136 -19.12 30.96 5.52
C LYS A 136 -20.03 29.72 5.52
N THR A 137 -19.79 28.76 6.39
CA THR A 137 -20.76 27.70 6.67
C THR A 137 -21.44 27.96 8.02
N ARG A 138 -22.77 27.84 7.99
CA ARG A 138 -23.69 28.04 9.11
C ARG A 138 -24.05 26.63 9.62
N ALA A 139 -23.32 26.11 10.60
CA ALA A 139 -23.65 24.83 11.22
C ALA A 139 -24.57 25.04 12.43
N THR A 140 -25.63 24.25 12.52
CA THR A 140 -26.54 24.19 13.67
C THR A 140 -26.45 22.81 14.31
N LEU A 141 -26.38 22.81 15.64
CA LEU A 141 -26.28 21.69 16.60
C LEU A 141 -24.87 21.13 16.87
N ILE A 142 -24.64 20.87 18.16
CA ILE A 142 -23.36 20.71 18.85
C ILE A 142 -22.77 19.29 18.70
N GLU A 143 -23.49 18.36 18.09
CA GLU A 143 -23.05 16.96 17.89
C GLU A 143 -22.15 16.77 16.64
N ASP A 144 -22.06 17.77 15.76
CA ASP A 144 -21.35 17.66 14.47
C ASP A 144 -19.84 17.96 14.52
N LEU A 145 -19.29 18.46 15.64
CA LEU A 145 -17.87 18.85 15.66
C LEU A 145 -16.91 17.68 15.90
N THR A 146 -17.29 16.63 16.61
CA THR A 146 -16.38 15.53 16.97
C THR A 146 -16.07 14.60 15.79
N CYS A 147 -17.04 14.34 14.90
CA CYS A 147 -16.82 13.49 13.73
C CYS A 147 -16.12 14.21 12.56
N LEU A 148 -16.18 15.55 12.51
CA LEU A 148 -15.44 16.35 11.53
C LEU A 148 -13.94 16.45 11.86
N ILE A 149 -13.58 16.31 13.13
CA ILE A 149 -12.20 16.39 13.63
C ILE A 149 -11.48 15.04 13.43
N ASP A 150 -12.18 13.90 13.53
CA ASP A 150 -11.60 12.57 13.31
C ASP A 150 -11.43 12.18 11.83
N ASN A 151 -12.07 12.92 10.90
CA ASN A 151 -11.92 12.73 9.44
C ASN A 151 -11.03 13.79 8.77
N LEU A 152 -10.40 14.68 9.56
CA LEU A 152 -9.22 15.42 9.12
C LEU A 152 -8.02 14.49 9.31
N HIS A 153 -7.58 13.84 8.23
CA HIS A 153 -6.28 13.17 8.22
C HIS A 153 -5.19 14.24 8.44
N ASP A 154 -4.86 14.51 9.71
CA ASP A 154 -3.61 15.03 10.29
C ASP A 154 -3.81 15.77 11.64
N VAL A 155 -4.40 15.12 12.65
CA VAL A 155 -4.27 15.57 14.05
C VAL A 155 -3.61 14.45 14.87
N PRO A 156 -2.47 14.68 15.55
CA PRO A 156 -1.88 13.68 16.41
C PRO A 156 -2.75 13.48 17.65
N SER A 157 -2.98 12.22 18.00
CA SER A 157 -3.56 11.81 19.27
C SER A 157 -2.55 12.01 20.40
N GLU A 158 -2.32 13.26 20.81
CA GLU A 158 -1.78 13.58 22.14
C GLU A 158 -2.03 15.06 22.48
N GLY A 159 -2.93 15.31 23.43
CA GLY A 159 -2.90 16.51 24.25
C GLY A 159 -3.51 17.82 23.72
N VAL A 160 -4.63 17.81 23.00
CA VAL A 160 -5.37 19.07 22.70
C VAL A 160 -6.45 19.32 23.75
N ARG A 161 -6.35 20.42 24.52
CA ARG A 161 -7.46 20.96 25.33
C ARG A 161 -8.07 22.19 24.64
N PHE A 162 -9.36 22.13 24.39
CA PHE A 162 -10.14 23.22 23.81
C PHE A 162 -10.73 24.12 24.91
N GLN A 163 -10.60 25.43 24.76
CA GLN A 163 -11.29 26.40 25.64
C GLN A 163 -12.27 27.24 24.81
N LEU A 164 -13.56 27.05 25.08
CA LEU A 164 -14.64 27.85 24.49
C LEU A 164 -14.74 29.19 25.23
N SER A 165 -14.52 30.30 24.53
CA SER A 165 -14.79 31.66 25.04
C SER A 165 -16.01 32.25 24.32
N PRO A 166 -17.01 32.81 25.03
CA PRO A 166 -18.11 33.51 24.38
C PRO A 166 -17.64 34.87 23.84
N VAL A 167 -18.04 35.22 22.61
CA VAL A 167 -17.95 36.58 22.09
C VAL A 167 -19.37 37.18 22.10
N THR A 168 -19.59 38.24 22.86
CA THR A 168 -20.81 39.03 22.83
C THR A 168 -20.80 39.96 21.61
N THR A 169 -21.84 39.94 20.79
CA THR A 169 -22.17 41.06 19.89
C THR A 169 -23.62 41.43 20.06
N PHE A 170 -23.86 42.64 20.56
CA PHE A 170 -25.17 43.27 20.72
C PHE A 170 -25.62 43.84 19.36
N SER A 171 -26.86 43.57 18.95
CA SER A 171 -27.50 44.29 17.84
C SER A 171 -28.93 44.65 18.27
N ARG A 172 -29.19 45.95 18.48
CA ARG A 172 -30.52 46.51 18.70
C ARG A 172 -31.29 46.50 17.37
N SER A 173 -32.25 45.60 17.20
CA SER A 173 -33.46 45.84 16.41
C SER A 173 -34.46 44.71 16.62
N SER A 174 -35.72 45.08 16.70
CA SER A 174 -36.85 44.32 17.25
C SER A 174 -37.41 43.23 16.33
N ARG A 175 -37.90 42.16 16.98
CA ARG A 175 -38.96 41.21 16.60
C ARG A 175 -38.56 39.95 15.81
N ILE A 176 -38.77 38.82 16.51
CA ILE A 176 -39.18 37.47 16.09
C ILE A 176 -38.08 36.38 16.24
N TYR A 177 -38.26 35.57 17.29
CA TYR A 177 -37.56 34.33 17.70
C TYR A 177 -36.02 34.32 17.59
N ASP A 178 -35.36 34.64 18.69
CA ASP A 178 -33.90 34.58 18.84
C ASP A 178 -33.38 33.13 18.80
N ARG A 179 -32.69 32.77 17.70
CA ARG A 179 -31.72 31.67 17.71
C ARG A 179 -30.49 32.12 18.50
N ILE A 180 -30.14 31.38 19.55
CA ILE A 180 -28.85 31.53 20.24
C ILE A 180 -27.74 31.13 19.25
N VAL A 181 -26.94 32.10 18.81
CA VAL A 181 -25.74 31.85 17.98
C VAL A 181 -24.52 31.81 18.89
N LEU A 182 -24.02 30.61 19.18
CA LEU A 182 -22.72 30.42 19.83
C LEU A 182 -21.63 30.58 18.77
N ARG A 183 -20.87 31.69 18.84
CA ARG A 183 -19.63 31.84 18.08
C ARG A 183 -18.46 31.34 18.94
N ALA A 184 -17.90 30.20 18.58
CA ALA A 184 -16.63 29.74 19.13
C ALA A 184 -15.48 30.43 18.37
N ARG A 185 -14.57 31.08 19.11
CA ARG A 185 -13.25 31.49 18.59
C ARG A 185 -12.22 30.51 19.14
N ILE A 186 -11.61 29.74 18.26
CA ILE A 186 -10.52 28.81 18.60
C ILE A 186 -9.22 29.61 18.63
N ARG A 187 -8.49 29.57 19.75
CA ARG A 187 -7.12 30.09 19.86
C ARG A 187 -6.20 29.00 20.38
N TYR A 188 -5.02 28.89 19.80
CA TYR A 188 -3.92 28.10 20.33
C TYR A 188 -3.17 28.89 21.42
N LEU A 189 -2.83 28.24 22.53
CA LEU A 189 -1.92 28.78 23.56
C LEU A 189 -0.77 27.78 23.79
N PRO A 190 0.48 28.23 24.03
CA PRO A 190 1.63 27.34 24.23
C PRO A 190 1.68 26.70 25.63
N ALA A 191 2.28 25.51 25.71
CA ALA A 191 2.20 24.55 26.82
C ALA A 191 3.04 24.85 28.09
N SER A 192 3.32 26.11 28.44
CA SER A 192 4.18 26.42 29.62
C SER A 192 3.54 27.27 30.72
N SER A 193 2.27 27.64 30.64
CA SER A 193 1.66 28.53 31.65
C SER A 193 0.80 27.78 32.67
N ARG A 194 1.38 27.54 33.84
CA ARG A 194 0.71 26.98 35.02
C ARG A 194 -0.21 28.05 35.64
N TRP A 195 -1.52 28.04 35.38
CA TRP A 195 -2.51 28.79 36.18
C TRP A 195 -3.85 28.05 36.32
N LEU A 196 -4.39 28.10 37.54
CA LEU A 196 -5.64 27.50 37.99
C LEU A 196 -6.85 28.03 37.20
N LEU A 197 -7.67 27.13 36.66
CA LEU A 197 -8.99 27.46 36.10
C LEU A 197 -9.98 27.78 37.23
N ARG A 198 -10.34 29.06 37.40
CA ARG A 198 -11.66 29.46 37.92
C ARG A 198 -12.56 29.76 36.73
N ILE A 199 -13.54 28.88 36.47
CA ILE A 199 -14.63 29.17 35.53
C ILE A 199 -15.77 29.78 36.34
N GLY A 200 -15.96 31.09 36.23
CA GLY A 200 -17.19 31.75 36.62
C GLY A 200 -18.02 32.06 35.38
N THR A 201 -19.12 31.35 35.17
CA THR A 201 -20.18 31.77 34.23
C THR A 201 -21.14 32.69 34.97
N TYR A 202 -21.06 34.00 34.74
CA TYR A 202 -22.14 34.90 35.13
C TYR A 202 -23.26 34.81 34.09
N ILE A 203 -24.16 33.85 34.28
CA ILE A 203 -25.52 33.94 33.74
C ILE A 203 -26.35 34.56 34.86
N HIS A 204 -26.85 35.77 34.66
CA HIS A 204 -27.81 36.38 35.59
C HIS A 204 -29.18 35.74 35.37
N LEU A 205 -29.36 34.52 35.87
CA LEU A 205 -30.67 33.93 36.14
C LEU A 205 -30.79 33.79 37.65
N ARG A 206 -31.76 34.50 38.25
CA ARG A 206 -32.10 34.35 39.67
C ARG A 206 -32.65 32.93 39.89
N MET A 207 -31.80 31.97 40.25
CA MET A 207 -32.20 30.64 40.69
C MET A 207 -31.46 30.26 41.98
N ASN A 208 -32.19 29.53 42.83
CA ASN A 208 -31.85 29.27 44.23
C ASN A 208 -30.61 28.34 44.38
N PRO A 209 -29.61 28.66 45.24
CA PRO A 209 -28.32 27.96 45.30
C PRO A 209 -28.38 26.45 45.52
N LYS A 210 -29.44 25.94 46.16
CA LYS A 210 -29.60 24.51 46.42
C LYS A 210 -29.91 23.68 45.16
N PHE A 211 -30.53 24.28 44.14
CA PHE A 211 -30.87 23.61 42.88
C PHE A 211 -29.69 23.48 41.92
N TRP A 212 -28.69 24.35 42.05
CA TRP A 212 -27.51 24.37 41.19
C TRP A 212 -26.53 23.23 41.50
N LEU A 213 -26.41 22.86 42.78
CA LEU A 213 -25.56 21.73 43.20
C LEU A 213 -26.13 20.38 42.78
N ALA A 214 -27.46 20.21 42.81
CA ALA A 214 -28.13 18.97 42.40
C ALA A 214 -28.00 18.71 40.88
N THR A 215 -28.08 19.76 40.06
CA THR A 215 -27.96 19.67 38.60
C THR A 215 -26.53 19.36 38.16
N MET A 216 -25.52 19.93 38.82
CA MET A 216 -24.12 19.59 38.57
C MET A 216 -23.77 18.14 38.96
N PHE A 217 -24.39 17.61 40.01
CA PHE A 217 -24.19 16.22 40.44
C PHE A 217 -24.86 15.20 39.51
N LEU A 218 -25.98 15.56 38.86
CA LEU A 218 -26.61 14.71 37.83
C LEU A 218 -25.82 14.69 36.52
N MET A 219 -25.31 15.84 36.08
CA MET A 219 -24.53 15.93 34.83
C MET A 219 -23.18 15.22 34.92
N SER A 220 -22.58 15.11 36.11
CA SER A 220 -21.35 14.30 36.30
C SER A 220 -21.61 12.79 36.26
N ARG A 221 -22.85 12.35 36.52
CA ARG A 221 -23.27 10.94 36.45
C ARG A 221 -23.73 10.52 35.05
N ILE A 222 -24.19 11.45 34.22
CA ILE A 222 -24.67 11.18 32.85
C ILE A 222 -23.52 11.18 31.80
N CYS A 223 -22.38 11.81 32.08
CA CYS A 223 -21.26 11.89 31.13
C CYS A 223 -20.30 10.68 31.13
N VAL A 224 -20.78 9.48 31.48
CA VAL A 224 -20.09 8.21 31.18
C VAL A 224 -20.91 7.47 30.13
N LEU A 225 -21.00 8.03 28.93
CA LEU A 225 -21.40 7.27 27.75
C LEU A 225 -20.12 6.85 27.04
N ASN A 226 -19.83 5.55 27.08
CA ASN A 226 -18.78 4.95 26.27
C ASN A 226 -19.08 5.25 24.79
N ALA A 227 -18.24 6.09 24.16
CA ALA A 227 -18.23 6.24 22.71
C ALA A 227 -17.54 5.01 22.09
N ASN A 228 -18.26 3.89 22.02
CA ASN A 228 -17.87 2.71 21.25
C ASN A 228 -18.30 2.84 19.78
N SER A 229 -18.19 4.01 19.17
CA SER A 229 -18.46 4.20 17.74
C SER A 229 -17.21 3.86 16.94
N GLN A 230 -17.21 2.69 16.30
CA GLN A 230 -16.20 2.26 15.34
C GLN A 230 -16.02 3.33 14.26
N CYS A 231 -14.84 3.95 14.18
CA CYS A 231 -14.51 4.87 13.08
C CYS A 231 -14.54 4.13 11.74
N HIS A 232 -15.19 4.74 10.73
CA HIS A 232 -15.41 4.13 9.43
C HIS A 232 -14.19 4.31 8.51
N LEU A 233 -13.38 3.25 8.32
CA LEU A 233 -12.32 3.19 7.29
C LEU A 233 -12.92 3.39 5.89
N MET A 234 -12.74 4.57 5.29
CA MET A 234 -12.80 4.76 3.83
C MET A 234 -11.41 4.50 3.26
N GLU A 235 -11.27 3.53 2.36
CA GLU A 235 -10.01 3.32 1.61
C GLU A 235 -9.82 4.39 0.51
N SER A 236 -8.56 4.57 0.10
CA SER A 236 -8.02 5.70 -0.66
C SER A 236 -8.79 6.06 -1.93
N SER A 237 -9.31 7.30 -1.99
CA SER A 237 -9.79 7.92 -3.22
C SER A 237 -8.68 8.03 -4.26
N ILE A 238 -8.96 7.72 -5.52
CA ILE A 238 -8.02 7.85 -6.62
C ILE A 238 -8.37 9.12 -7.41
N GLY A 239 -7.55 10.15 -7.25
CA GLY A 239 -7.73 11.42 -7.94
C GLY A 239 -7.27 11.39 -9.39
N GLY A 240 -7.93 12.19 -10.22
CA GLY A 240 -7.63 12.30 -11.64
C GLY A 240 -8.12 11.11 -12.47
N MET A 241 -8.97 10.26 -11.89
CA MET A 241 -9.47 9.03 -12.51
C MET A 241 -10.96 8.87 -12.22
N TYR A 242 -11.66 8.17 -13.12
CA TYR A 242 -13.07 7.82 -12.94
C TYR A 242 -13.40 6.52 -13.68
N LEU A 243 -14.51 5.89 -13.29
CA LEU A 243 -15.01 4.71 -13.99
C LEU A 243 -16.08 5.14 -15.02
N ARG A 244 -15.83 4.89 -16.30
CA ARG A 244 -16.71 5.30 -17.41
C ARG A 244 -17.74 4.21 -17.72
N GLY A 245 -18.96 4.59 -18.13
CA GLY A 245 -19.94 3.65 -18.68
C GLY A 245 -20.70 2.79 -17.67
N HIS A 246 -20.32 2.82 -16.39
CA HIS A 246 -20.93 2.02 -15.31
C HIS A 246 -21.80 2.83 -14.35
N VAL A 247 -22.04 4.11 -14.65
CA VAL A 247 -22.87 5.01 -13.84
C VAL A 247 -24.34 4.64 -13.99
N PHE A 248 -24.97 4.20 -12.90
CA PHE A 248 -26.41 3.88 -12.90
C PHE A 248 -27.26 4.95 -12.22
N LYS A 249 -26.65 5.85 -11.42
CA LYS A 249 -27.36 6.95 -10.75
C LYS A 249 -26.45 8.16 -10.58
N THR A 250 -27.05 9.35 -10.66
CA THR A 250 -26.31 10.61 -10.51
C THR A 250 -27.06 11.56 -9.60
N TYR A 251 -26.34 12.19 -8.67
CA TYR A 251 -26.84 13.22 -7.77
C TYR A 251 -26.07 14.52 -7.97
N ARG A 252 -26.78 15.65 -8.00
CA ARG A 252 -26.20 17.00 -8.12
C ARG A 252 -26.30 17.75 -6.80
N ASP A 253 -25.49 18.78 -6.66
CA ASP A 253 -25.42 19.66 -5.49
C ASP A 253 -25.08 18.93 -4.18
N GLN A 254 -24.36 17.81 -4.28
CA GLN A 254 -23.97 16.99 -3.15
C GLN A 254 -22.52 17.24 -2.73
N LEU A 255 -22.30 17.42 -1.43
CA LEU A 255 -20.95 17.41 -0.87
C LEU A 255 -20.33 16.01 -1.10
N PRO A 256 -19.00 15.91 -1.28
CA PRO A 256 -18.34 14.62 -1.48
C PRO A 256 -18.68 13.55 -0.42
N LYS A 257 -18.87 13.97 0.84
CA LYS A 257 -19.30 13.07 1.94
C LYS A 257 -20.69 12.47 1.71
N GLU A 258 -21.61 13.21 1.09
CA GLU A 258 -22.95 12.67 0.83
C GLU A 258 -22.90 11.55 -0.21
N CYS A 259 -21.95 11.58 -1.15
CA CYS A 259 -21.80 10.54 -2.16
C CYS A 259 -21.56 9.15 -1.53
N TYR A 260 -20.84 9.11 -0.42
CA TYR A 260 -20.67 7.90 0.39
C TYR A 260 -22.01 7.38 0.91
N PHE A 261 -22.81 8.23 1.56
CA PHE A 261 -24.12 7.81 2.09
C PHE A 261 -25.07 7.36 0.99
N ARG A 262 -25.10 8.07 -0.15
CA ARG A 262 -25.91 7.67 -1.32
C ARG A 262 -25.49 6.33 -1.89
N CYS A 263 -24.19 6.05 -1.94
CA CYS A 263 -23.71 4.74 -2.35
C CYS A 263 -24.06 3.67 -1.33
N GLU A 264 -24.03 3.97 -0.02
CA GLU A 264 -24.42 3.01 1.01
C GLU A 264 -25.91 2.65 0.97
N GLU A 265 -26.78 3.63 0.70
CA GLU A 265 -28.23 3.43 0.52
C GLU A 265 -28.57 2.54 -0.67
N GLU A 266 -27.74 2.55 -1.72
CA GLU A 266 -27.96 1.79 -2.94
C GLU A 266 -27.24 0.43 -2.89
N VAL A 267 -28.01 -0.67 -2.78
CA VAL A 267 -27.45 -2.03 -2.65
C VAL A 267 -26.56 -2.44 -3.82
N THR A 268 -26.84 -1.94 -5.02
CA THR A 268 -26.08 -2.23 -6.25
C THR A 268 -24.85 -1.34 -6.41
N CYS A 269 -24.66 -0.32 -5.56
CA CYS A 269 -23.51 0.56 -5.65
C CYS A 269 -22.22 -0.16 -5.26
N GLN A 270 -21.26 -0.19 -6.17
CA GLN A 270 -19.94 -0.84 -6.01
C GLN A 270 -18.80 0.17 -5.90
N SER A 271 -18.94 1.32 -6.58
CA SER A 271 -18.01 2.44 -6.52
C SER A 271 -18.74 3.72 -6.91
N TYR A 272 -18.09 4.86 -6.86
CA TYR A 272 -18.66 6.12 -7.31
C TYR A 272 -17.59 7.09 -7.81
N ASN A 273 -17.97 7.97 -8.73
CA ASN A 273 -17.16 9.09 -9.18
C ASN A 273 -17.66 10.38 -8.52
N VAL A 274 -16.74 11.27 -8.17
CA VAL A 274 -17.03 12.61 -7.67
C VAL A 274 -16.44 13.63 -8.63
N VAL A 275 -17.28 14.52 -9.17
CA VAL A 275 -16.85 15.60 -10.07
C VAL A 275 -16.59 16.87 -9.26
N ILE A 276 -15.33 17.32 -9.27
CA ILE A 276 -14.84 18.46 -8.51
C ILE A 276 -15.38 19.76 -9.13
N GLY A 277 -15.80 20.69 -8.27
CA GLY A 277 -16.28 22.01 -8.69
C GLY A 277 -17.75 22.05 -9.14
N GLN A 278 -18.34 20.90 -9.43
CA GLN A 278 -19.77 20.79 -9.79
C GLN A 278 -20.62 20.07 -8.74
N ASN A 279 -20.00 19.51 -7.68
CA ASN A 279 -20.69 18.78 -6.61
C ASN A 279 -21.59 17.64 -7.15
N ILE A 280 -21.08 16.90 -8.15
CA ILE A 280 -21.79 15.78 -8.77
C ILE A 280 -21.24 14.46 -8.22
N CYS A 281 -22.14 13.59 -7.80
CA CYS A 281 -21.88 12.23 -7.39
C CYS A 281 -22.48 11.27 -8.43
N GLU A 282 -21.65 10.40 -9.00
CA GLU A 282 -22.07 9.38 -9.96
C GLU A 282 -21.84 8.00 -9.34
N LEU A 283 -22.91 7.29 -9.01
CA LEU A 283 -22.83 5.95 -8.45
C LEU A 283 -22.62 4.93 -9.57
N ASN A 284 -21.65 4.04 -9.38
CA ASN A 284 -21.29 2.98 -10.31
C ASN A 284 -21.67 1.61 -9.77
N ASN A 285 -22.15 0.74 -10.65
CA ASN A 285 -22.49 -0.65 -10.32
C ASN A 285 -21.30 -1.61 -10.56
N ARG A 286 -20.11 -1.05 -10.82
CA ARG A 286 -18.84 -1.76 -11.01
C ARG A 286 -17.70 -1.10 -10.28
N THR A 287 -16.60 -1.83 -10.18
CA THR A 287 -15.31 -1.35 -9.66
C THR A 287 -14.29 -1.31 -10.81
N LYS A 288 -13.20 -0.59 -10.60
CA LYS A 288 -12.06 -0.59 -11.54
C LYS A 288 -11.41 -1.97 -11.71
N GLU A 289 -11.53 -2.86 -10.72
CA GLU A 289 -10.98 -4.22 -10.83
C GLU A 289 -11.86 -5.11 -11.71
N ALA A 290 -13.18 -4.91 -11.65
CA ALA A 290 -14.13 -5.60 -12.52
C ALA A 290 -14.03 -5.11 -13.98
N ARG A 291 -13.73 -3.82 -14.19
CA ARG A 291 -13.70 -3.13 -15.50
C ARG A 291 -12.48 -2.23 -15.66
N PRO A 292 -11.27 -2.79 -15.69
CA PRO A 292 -10.04 -2.00 -15.80
C PRO A 292 -9.98 -1.20 -17.12
N GLU A 293 -10.58 -1.70 -18.19
CA GLU A 293 -10.64 -1.05 -19.50
C GLU A 293 -11.42 0.27 -19.52
N ASP A 294 -12.37 0.43 -18.59
CA ASP A 294 -13.22 1.61 -18.47
C ASP A 294 -12.73 2.59 -17.39
N PHE A 295 -11.61 2.28 -16.74
CA PHE A 295 -10.99 3.13 -15.72
C PHE A 295 -10.11 4.20 -16.39
N MET A 296 -10.70 5.37 -16.61
CA MET A 296 -10.15 6.41 -17.49
C MET A 296 -9.65 7.62 -16.70
N PRO A 297 -8.62 8.33 -17.19
CA PRO A 297 -8.15 9.56 -16.58
C PRO A 297 -9.12 10.74 -16.82
N ASP A 298 -9.42 11.50 -15.77
CA ASP A 298 -10.11 12.80 -15.81
C ASP A 298 -9.69 13.62 -14.58
N GLN A 299 -8.96 14.70 -14.82
CA GLN A 299 -8.39 15.57 -13.78
C GLN A 299 -9.45 16.27 -12.90
N MET A 300 -10.69 16.37 -13.37
CA MET A 300 -11.80 16.95 -12.61
C MET A 300 -12.57 15.90 -11.80
N ARG A 301 -12.11 14.65 -11.76
CA ARG A 301 -12.83 13.56 -11.11
C ARG A 301 -11.99 12.79 -10.09
N PHE A 302 -12.68 12.24 -9.10
CA PHE A 302 -12.17 11.24 -8.19
C PHE A 302 -12.97 9.96 -8.31
N TYR A 303 -12.30 8.82 -8.32
CA TYR A 303 -12.90 7.51 -8.18
C TYR A 303 -12.77 7.03 -6.73
N ILE A 304 -13.85 6.47 -6.18
CA ILE A 304 -13.86 5.86 -4.86
C ILE A 304 -14.58 4.50 -4.92
N LYS A 305 -13.91 3.44 -4.45
CA LYS A 305 -14.51 2.10 -4.28
C LYS A 305 -15.33 2.04 -2.99
N ARG A 306 -16.48 1.36 -3.00
CA ARG A 306 -17.26 1.11 -1.78
C ARG A 306 -16.58 0.01 -0.94
N SER A 307 -16.23 0.31 0.30
CA SER A 307 -15.56 -0.68 1.17
C SER A 307 -16.51 -1.33 2.18
N ARG A 308 -17.52 -0.62 2.70
CA ARG A 308 -18.46 -1.15 3.69
C ARG A 308 -19.76 -1.61 3.06
N ASN A 309 -20.28 -2.73 3.58
CA ASN A 309 -21.56 -3.31 3.19
C ASN A 309 -21.71 -3.44 1.66
N ARG A 310 -20.59 -3.57 0.94
CA ARG A 310 -20.60 -3.76 -0.52
C ARG A 310 -21.05 -5.18 -0.78
N VAL A 311 -22.13 -5.32 -1.52
CA VAL A 311 -22.61 -6.63 -1.97
C VAL A 311 -21.64 -7.18 -3.01
N PRO A 312 -21.11 -8.41 -2.85
CA PRO A 312 -20.21 -9.01 -3.85
C PRO A 312 -20.85 -9.06 -5.23
N LEU A 313 -20.08 -8.78 -6.27
CA LEU A 313 -20.57 -8.79 -7.64
C LEU A 313 -21.18 -10.17 -8.00
N GLY A 314 -22.37 -10.17 -8.60
CA GLY A 314 -23.08 -11.40 -8.97
C GLY A 314 -23.77 -12.11 -7.82
N SER A 315 -23.67 -11.66 -6.56
CA SER A 315 -24.33 -12.35 -5.43
C SER A 315 -25.83 -12.09 -5.33
N ILE A 316 -26.35 -11.03 -5.97
CA ILE A 316 -27.78 -10.70 -6.06
C ILE A 316 -28.21 -10.51 -7.51
N LYS A 317 -29.50 -10.73 -7.80
CA LYS A 317 -30.05 -10.69 -9.16
C LYS A 317 -30.02 -9.29 -9.77
N GLU A 318 -30.08 -8.26 -8.93
CA GLU A 318 -30.06 -6.84 -9.29
C GLU A 318 -28.63 -6.35 -9.60
N LEU A 319 -27.62 -7.14 -9.26
CA LEU A 319 -26.21 -6.87 -9.52
C LEU A 319 -25.54 -8.06 -10.24
N PRO A 320 -26.01 -8.44 -11.44
CA PRO A 320 -25.44 -9.55 -12.19
C PRO A 320 -24.06 -9.19 -12.73
N ALA A 321 -23.17 -10.17 -12.88
CA ALA A 321 -21.91 -10.03 -13.60
C ALA A 321 -22.07 -10.34 -15.10
N GLU A 322 -21.16 -9.90 -15.96
CA GLU A 322 -21.09 -10.37 -17.35
C GLU A 322 -20.50 -11.77 -17.43
N THR A 323 -19.52 -12.11 -16.58
CA THR A 323 -18.89 -13.42 -16.55
C THR A 323 -18.43 -13.80 -15.15
N CYS A 324 -18.19 -15.10 -14.91
CA CYS A 324 -17.52 -15.56 -13.69
C CYS A 324 -16.12 -14.95 -13.55
N GLY A 325 -15.42 -14.67 -14.67
CA GLY A 325 -14.12 -13.99 -14.64
C GLY A 325 -14.20 -12.54 -14.17
N GLU A 326 -15.32 -11.84 -14.43
CA GLU A 326 -15.56 -10.50 -13.89
C GLU A 326 -15.78 -10.55 -12.37
N ILE A 327 -16.51 -11.56 -11.87
CA ILE A 327 -16.71 -11.77 -10.43
C ILE A 327 -15.35 -12.02 -9.75
N GLU A 328 -14.56 -12.93 -10.31
CA GLU A 328 -13.20 -13.22 -9.83
C GLU A 328 -12.33 -11.96 -9.83
N ALA A 329 -12.36 -11.16 -10.89
CA ALA A 329 -11.59 -9.90 -10.94
C ALA A 329 -12.06 -8.86 -9.90
N SER A 330 -13.37 -8.79 -9.64
CA SER A 330 -13.96 -7.84 -8.68
C SER A 330 -13.71 -8.23 -7.21
N GLU A 331 -13.92 -9.50 -6.89
CA GLU A 331 -13.92 -10.02 -5.52
C GLU A 331 -12.58 -10.66 -5.12
N GLY A 332 -11.76 -11.05 -6.09
CA GLY A 332 -10.52 -11.80 -5.90
C GLY A 332 -10.75 -13.00 -4.98
N ASN A 333 -9.93 -13.07 -3.92
CA ASN A 333 -9.89 -14.17 -2.96
C ASN A 333 -11.22 -14.41 -2.22
N GLN A 334 -12.12 -13.43 -2.25
CA GLN A 334 -13.43 -13.51 -1.61
C GLN A 334 -14.47 -14.23 -2.49
N MET A 335 -14.17 -14.49 -3.77
CA MET A 335 -15.04 -15.30 -4.61
C MET A 335 -15.01 -16.76 -4.12
N ALA A 336 -16.10 -17.21 -3.50
CA ALA A 336 -16.31 -18.62 -3.18
C ALA A 336 -16.83 -19.38 -4.41
N ASP A 337 -16.47 -20.66 -4.54
CA ASP A 337 -17.12 -21.56 -5.48
C ASP A 337 -18.63 -21.61 -5.16
N GLY A 338 -19.48 -21.28 -6.12
CA GLY A 338 -20.89 -21.08 -5.81
C GLY A 338 -21.73 -20.62 -6.99
N LYS A 339 -23.02 -20.42 -6.73
CA LYS A 339 -23.96 -19.89 -7.72
C LYS A 339 -23.98 -18.37 -7.67
N TYR A 340 -23.89 -17.75 -8.84
CA TYR A 340 -23.89 -16.30 -9.02
C TYR A 340 -24.81 -15.90 -10.18
N TRP A 341 -25.33 -14.68 -10.12
CA TRP A 341 -26.14 -14.07 -11.16
C TRP A 341 -25.25 -13.47 -12.24
N ILE A 342 -25.41 -13.92 -13.48
CA ILE A 342 -24.69 -13.40 -14.65
C ILE A 342 -25.63 -13.13 -15.83
N TYR A 343 -25.19 -12.29 -16.77
CA TYR A 343 -25.88 -12.12 -18.05
C TYR A 343 -25.65 -13.32 -18.98
N SER A 344 -26.74 -13.88 -19.52
CA SER A 344 -26.69 -14.91 -20.54
C SER A 344 -26.14 -14.34 -21.85
N LYS A 345 -25.12 -14.99 -22.41
CA LYS A 345 -24.50 -14.58 -23.68
C LYS A 345 -25.47 -14.55 -24.88
N GLN A 346 -26.54 -15.33 -24.84
CA GLN A 346 -27.45 -15.48 -25.99
C GLN A 346 -28.50 -14.37 -26.08
N ASN A 347 -28.96 -13.85 -24.94
CA ASN A 347 -30.11 -12.95 -24.91
C ASN A 347 -30.03 -11.88 -23.82
N SER A 348 -28.87 -11.71 -23.18
CA SER A 348 -28.61 -10.76 -22.10
C SER A 348 -29.60 -10.85 -20.93
N LYS A 349 -30.25 -12.02 -20.74
CA LYS A 349 -31.09 -12.27 -19.57
C LYS A 349 -30.22 -12.61 -18.37
N VAL A 350 -30.63 -12.14 -17.19
CA VAL A 350 -29.99 -12.50 -15.92
C VAL A 350 -30.34 -13.96 -15.57
N ILE A 351 -29.31 -14.80 -15.45
CA ILE A 351 -29.40 -16.22 -15.11
C ILE A 351 -28.53 -16.54 -13.89
N GLU A 352 -28.85 -17.61 -13.19
CA GLU A 352 -27.99 -18.15 -12.12
C GLU A 352 -27.02 -19.18 -12.74
N ALA A 353 -25.71 -18.97 -12.57
CA ALA A 353 -24.65 -19.82 -13.07
C ALA A 353 -23.71 -20.23 -11.93
N TYR A 354 -23.19 -21.45 -11.98
CA TYR A 354 -22.19 -21.91 -11.01
C TYR A 354 -20.80 -21.44 -11.45
N CYS A 355 -20.19 -20.55 -10.67
CA CYS A 355 -18.82 -20.06 -10.88
C CYS A 355 -17.85 -20.79 -9.95
N LYS A 356 -16.72 -21.23 -10.51
CA LYS A 356 -15.65 -21.92 -9.79
C LYS A 356 -14.34 -21.17 -10.02
N GLY A 357 -13.55 -20.96 -8.97
CA GLY A 357 -12.16 -20.53 -9.12
C GLY A 357 -11.41 -21.49 -10.05
N SER A 358 -10.67 -20.96 -11.02
CA SER A 358 -10.13 -21.80 -12.10
C SER A 358 -8.74 -21.40 -12.53
N TRP A 359 -7.92 -22.43 -12.81
CA TRP A 359 -6.63 -22.28 -13.47
C TRP A 359 -6.80 -21.59 -14.80
N GLN A 360 -6.18 -20.42 -14.96
CA GLN A 360 -6.19 -19.66 -16.21
C GLN A 360 -5.00 -20.08 -17.06
N LYS A 361 -5.23 -20.60 -18.27
CA LYS A 361 -4.14 -20.85 -19.22
C LYS A 361 -3.55 -19.50 -19.65
N ILE A 362 -2.23 -19.36 -19.57
CA ILE A 362 -1.53 -18.10 -19.82
C ILE A 362 -0.91 -18.08 -21.21
N ASN A 363 -0.23 -19.14 -21.61
CA ASN A 363 0.25 -19.25 -22.99
C ASN A 363 -0.92 -19.47 -23.96
N GLY A 364 -0.72 -19.07 -25.21
CA GLY A 364 -1.72 -19.21 -26.28
C GLY A 364 -1.97 -20.66 -26.70
N GLU A 365 -2.36 -20.85 -27.97
CA GLU A 365 -2.53 -22.19 -28.53
C GLU A 365 -1.21 -22.97 -28.55
N GLU A 366 -0.10 -22.28 -28.80
CA GLU A 366 1.25 -22.85 -28.84
C GLU A 366 1.85 -23.07 -27.42
N PRO A 367 2.43 -24.26 -27.16
CA PRO A 367 3.18 -24.52 -25.93
C PRO A 367 4.42 -23.63 -25.79
N VAL A 368 4.78 -23.30 -24.55
CA VAL A 368 6.04 -22.65 -24.20
C VAL A 368 7.12 -23.72 -24.14
N CYS A 369 8.20 -23.56 -24.91
CA CYS A 369 9.28 -24.54 -24.94
C CYS A 369 10.59 -23.95 -24.45
N PHE A 370 11.29 -24.66 -23.56
CA PHE A 370 12.59 -24.28 -23.04
C PHE A 370 13.61 -25.42 -23.17
N GLY A 371 14.86 -25.05 -23.46
CA GLY A 371 16.01 -25.93 -23.63
C GLY A 371 16.86 -26.00 -22.37
N ALA A 372 17.87 -26.87 -22.42
CA ALA A 372 18.76 -27.12 -21.29
C ALA A 372 20.12 -26.38 -21.38
N LYS A 373 20.33 -25.55 -22.42
CA LYS A 373 21.57 -24.78 -22.63
C LYS A 373 21.44 -23.64 -23.63
N ASP A 374 22.47 -22.81 -23.75
CA ASP A 374 22.66 -21.76 -24.76
C ASP A 374 21.62 -20.63 -24.63
N ASN A 375 21.21 -20.28 -23.40
CA ASN A 375 20.16 -19.31 -23.11
C ASN A 375 18.82 -19.62 -23.80
N GLN A 376 18.44 -20.91 -23.90
CA GLN A 376 17.23 -21.35 -24.59
C GLN A 376 16.01 -21.36 -23.66
N TYR A 377 15.72 -20.23 -23.02
CA TYR A 377 14.50 -20.09 -22.23
C TYR A 377 13.23 -20.08 -23.09
N GLY A 378 12.12 -20.48 -22.48
CA GLY A 378 10.79 -20.28 -23.04
C GLY A 378 10.20 -18.99 -22.48
N SER A 379 9.69 -18.09 -23.33
CA SER A 379 9.02 -16.87 -22.89
C SER A 379 7.51 -16.96 -23.04
N PHE A 380 6.79 -16.28 -22.14
CA PHE A 380 5.34 -16.11 -22.22
C PHE A 380 4.92 -14.79 -21.60
N ASN A 381 3.81 -14.24 -22.08
CA ASN A 381 3.27 -12.99 -21.58
C ASN A 381 2.05 -13.23 -20.70
N MET A 382 1.95 -12.49 -19.60
CA MET A 382 0.75 -12.50 -18.77
C MET A 382 -0.45 -11.95 -19.53
N THR A 383 -1.57 -12.67 -19.51
CA THR A 383 -2.76 -12.31 -20.29
C THR A 383 -3.59 -11.20 -19.65
N LYS A 384 -3.49 -11.02 -18.33
CA LYS A 384 -4.18 -9.96 -17.57
C LYS A 384 -3.34 -9.44 -16.42
N SER A 385 -3.62 -8.22 -15.99
CA SER A 385 -3.04 -7.65 -14.76
C SER A 385 -3.71 -8.26 -13.52
N GLY A 386 -2.98 -8.41 -12.42
CA GLY A 386 -3.54 -8.95 -11.18
C GLY A 386 -2.48 -9.42 -10.18
N ARG A 387 -2.93 -10.11 -9.13
CA ARG A 387 -2.04 -10.74 -8.14
C ARG A 387 -2.08 -12.26 -8.34
N VAL A 388 -0.95 -12.89 -8.64
CA VAL A 388 -0.83 -14.33 -8.89
C VAL A 388 -0.38 -15.04 -7.62
N LYS A 389 -1.14 -16.02 -7.14
CA LYS A 389 -0.78 -16.86 -5.98
C LYS A 389 0.24 -17.92 -6.32
N THR A 390 0.04 -18.60 -7.45
CA THR A 390 0.87 -19.71 -7.89
C THR A 390 0.66 -19.97 -9.38
N MET A 391 1.54 -20.79 -9.95
CA MET A 391 1.42 -21.28 -11.32
C MET A 391 1.45 -22.80 -11.33
N LYS A 392 0.95 -23.35 -12.43
CA LYS A 392 1.01 -24.77 -12.75
C LYS A 392 1.54 -24.96 -14.16
N LEU A 393 2.43 -25.92 -14.34
CA LEU A 393 2.96 -26.31 -15.65
C LEU A 393 2.37 -27.66 -16.03
N ILE A 394 1.98 -27.83 -17.30
CA ILE A 394 1.49 -29.10 -17.84
C ILE A 394 2.40 -29.51 -18.98
N TYR A 395 2.99 -30.70 -18.88
CA TYR A 395 3.84 -31.26 -19.92
C TYR A 395 3.04 -31.52 -21.21
N ARG A 396 3.63 -31.17 -22.36
CA ARG A 396 3.05 -31.44 -23.68
C ARG A 396 3.92 -32.37 -24.51
N SER A 397 5.20 -32.05 -24.65
CA SER A 397 6.12 -32.84 -25.48
C SER A 397 7.59 -32.52 -25.20
N GLY A 398 8.49 -33.34 -25.73
CA GLY A 398 9.93 -33.12 -25.64
C GLY A 398 10.56 -33.67 -24.36
N SER A 399 11.84 -33.40 -24.19
CA SER A 399 12.59 -33.79 -22.99
C SER A 399 13.93 -33.06 -22.95
N VAL A 400 14.52 -32.98 -21.77
CA VAL A 400 15.81 -32.36 -21.49
C VAL A 400 16.77 -33.36 -20.83
N ARG A 401 18.07 -33.15 -21.05
CA ARG A 401 19.18 -33.91 -20.46
C ARG A 401 20.24 -32.92 -19.97
N CYS A 402 20.74 -33.15 -18.76
CA CYS A 402 21.84 -32.42 -18.13
C CYS A 402 23.23 -33.02 -18.45
N ASN A 403 23.28 -34.21 -19.05
CA ASN A 403 24.51 -34.89 -19.42
C ASN A 403 24.17 -36.01 -20.43
N TYR A 404 25.07 -36.32 -21.36
CA TYR A 404 24.95 -37.43 -22.31
C TYR A 404 24.76 -38.81 -21.64
N GLU A 405 25.22 -39.00 -20.40
CA GLU A 405 25.08 -40.25 -19.64
C GLU A 405 23.74 -40.38 -18.90
N THR A 406 23.00 -39.27 -18.75
CA THR A 406 21.75 -39.25 -17.97
C THR A 406 20.54 -39.60 -18.81
N ASN A 407 19.51 -40.16 -18.18
CA ASN A 407 18.21 -40.36 -18.83
C ASN A 407 17.51 -39.01 -19.02
N SER A 408 16.81 -38.86 -20.14
CA SER A 408 16.00 -37.68 -20.44
C SER A 408 14.82 -37.55 -19.48
N SER A 409 14.50 -36.31 -19.10
CA SER A 409 13.36 -36.01 -18.24
C SER A 409 12.60 -34.78 -18.72
N TYR A 410 11.48 -34.44 -18.08
CA TYR A 410 10.68 -33.27 -18.46
C TYR A 410 11.12 -32.02 -17.70
N TRP A 411 11.60 -32.18 -16.46
CA TRP A 411 11.69 -31.08 -15.50
C TRP A 411 13.04 -30.93 -14.79
N GLY A 412 13.97 -31.89 -14.96
CA GLY A 412 15.16 -31.97 -14.12
C GLY A 412 16.29 -32.81 -14.72
N CYS A 413 17.08 -33.40 -13.84
CA CYS A 413 18.26 -34.19 -14.20
C CYS A 413 18.26 -35.50 -13.39
N THR A 414 18.36 -36.63 -14.08
CA THR A 414 18.32 -37.97 -13.45
C THR A 414 19.68 -38.41 -12.90
N TYR A 415 20.64 -37.50 -12.80
CA TYR A 415 21.94 -37.79 -12.21
C TYR A 415 21.76 -38.12 -10.71
N PRO A 416 22.27 -39.27 -10.21
CA PRO A 416 21.91 -39.77 -8.88
C PRO A 416 22.14 -38.79 -7.75
N ALA A 417 23.16 -37.93 -7.87
CA ALA A 417 23.51 -36.99 -6.82
C ALA A 417 22.53 -35.81 -6.69
N TYR A 418 21.71 -35.52 -7.71
CA TYR A 418 20.64 -34.53 -7.61
C TYR A 418 19.37 -35.10 -6.96
N GLY A 419 19.27 -36.41 -6.75
CA GLY A 419 18.07 -37.05 -6.21
C GLY A 419 16.85 -36.79 -7.10
N GLU A 420 15.68 -36.61 -6.49
CA GLU A 420 14.42 -36.26 -7.18
C GLU A 420 14.20 -34.74 -7.32
N ASN A 421 15.27 -33.95 -7.26
CA ASN A 421 15.15 -32.49 -7.36
C ASN A 421 14.87 -32.06 -8.81
N LEU A 422 13.98 -31.08 -8.93
CA LEU A 422 13.61 -30.45 -10.17
C LEU A 422 14.54 -29.26 -10.47
N MET A 423 14.63 -28.89 -11.75
CA MET A 423 15.48 -27.80 -12.26
C MET A 423 14.69 -26.86 -13.18
N THR A 424 13.36 -26.81 -13.08
CA THR A 424 12.54 -25.92 -13.92
C THR A 424 12.19 -24.64 -13.17
N ILE A 425 12.70 -23.50 -13.64
CA ILE A 425 12.59 -22.22 -12.94
C ILE A 425 11.79 -21.22 -13.77
N ILE A 426 10.77 -20.60 -13.16
CA ILE A 426 10.05 -19.47 -13.73
C ILE A 426 10.68 -18.18 -13.19
N THR A 427 11.05 -17.27 -14.09
CA THR A 427 11.64 -15.97 -13.75
C THR A 427 10.84 -14.81 -14.32
N ASP A 428 11.08 -13.60 -13.82
CA ASP A 428 10.76 -12.39 -14.55
C ASP A 428 11.74 -12.15 -15.72
N ALA A 429 11.49 -11.09 -16.50
CA ALA A 429 12.35 -10.70 -17.62
C ALA A 429 13.79 -10.30 -17.23
N ASN A 430 14.05 -10.04 -15.94
CA ASN A 430 15.38 -9.73 -15.41
C ASN A 430 16.10 -10.98 -14.87
N LYS A 431 15.62 -12.19 -15.24
CA LYS A 431 16.11 -13.49 -14.73
C LYS A 431 15.97 -13.67 -13.22
N LYS A 432 15.13 -12.89 -12.53
CA LYS A 432 14.87 -13.08 -11.10
C LYS A 432 13.90 -14.25 -10.91
N ALA A 433 14.27 -15.24 -10.09
CA ALA A 433 13.42 -16.37 -9.77
C ALA A 433 12.10 -15.93 -9.11
N ILE A 434 11.00 -16.51 -9.61
CA ILE A 434 9.63 -16.27 -9.14
C ILE A 434 9.02 -17.57 -8.61
N LEU A 435 9.12 -18.66 -9.39
CA LEU A 435 8.66 -19.98 -8.98
C LEU A 435 9.69 -21.07 -9.38
N PRO A 436 10.09 -21.95 -8.46
CA PRO A 436 9.77 -21.87 -7.03
C PRO A 436 10.38 -20.59 -6.41
N PRO A 437 9.88 -20.14 -5.25
CA PRO A 437 10.48 -19.02 -4.53
C PRO A 437 11.95 -19.26 -4.21
N ALA A 438 12.75 -18.18 -4.12
CA ALA A 438 14.19 -18.29 -3.91
C ALA A 438 14.54 -19.09 -2.64
N GLU A 439 13.72 -19.00 -1.58
CA GLU A 439 13.92 -19.75 -0.34
C GLU A 439 13.73 -21.29 -0.47
N ASP A 440 13.14 -21.76 -1.56
CA ASP A 440 12.98 -23.20 -1.85
C ASP A 440 14.14 -23.76 -2.69
N LEU A 441 14.96 -22.88 -3.27
CA LEU A 441 16.09 -23.27 -4.09
C LEU A 441 17.24 -23.82 -3.24
N LYS A 442 17.98 -24.77 -3.80
CA LYS A 442 19.07 -25.49 -3.16
C LYS A 442 20.28 -25.50 -4.08
N ALA A 443 21.45 -25.38 -3.47
CA ALA A 443 22.72 -25.60 -4.15
C ALA A 443 23.16 -27.07 -4.05
N TYR A 444 23.92 -27.54 -5.03
CA TYR A 444 24.52 -28.87 -5.02
C TYR A 444 26.02 -28.86 -4.67
N SER A 445 26.82 -27.99 -5.29
CA SER A 445 28.28 -27.94 -5.04
C SER A 445 28.87 -26.53 -4.96
N ASP A 446 28.42 -25.59 -5.80
CA ASP A 446 29.12 -24.31 -6.02
C ASP A 446 28.38 -23.09 -5.45
N ASN A 447 27.60 -23.26 -4.38
CA ASN A 447 26.68 -22.25 -3.80
C ASN A 447 25.64 -21.66 -4.78
N ARG A 448 25.55 -22.15 -6.03
CA ARG A 448 24.53 -21.76 -7.00
C ARG A 448 23.26 -22.56 -6.75
N GLU A 449 22.17 -21.87 -6.44
CA GLU A 449 20.90 -22.48 -6.08
C GLU A 449 19.96 -22.57 -7.30
N TYR A 450 19.82 -23.75 -7.88
CA TYR A 450 18.99 -23.98 -9.08
C TYR A 450 18.22 -25.31 -9.04
N LEU A 451 18.24 -25.98 -7.88
CA LEU A 451 17.54 -27.23 -7.60
C LEU A 451 16.42 -26.97 -6.61
N TYR A 452 15.32 -27.70 -6.69
CA TYR A 452 14.30 -27.67 -5.65
C TYR A 452 13.58 -29.00 -5.54
N SER A 453 12.97 -29.24 -4.38
CA SER A 453 12.11 -30.40 -4.18
C SER A 453 10.65 -29.93 -4.18
N LEU A 454 9.80 -30.58 -4.95
CA LEU A 454 8.36 -30.33 -4.94
C LEU A 454 7.62 -31.59 -4.46
N PRO A 455 7.01 -31.58 -3.26
CA PRO A 455 6.42 -32.78 -2.68
C PRO A 455 5.40 -33.46 -3.60
N GLY A 456 5.58 -34.75 -3.86
CA GLY A 456 4.71 -35.55 -4.74
C GLY A 456 5.02 -35.47 -6.22
N TYR A 457 6.03 -34.70 -6.63
CA TYR A 457 6.47 -34.55 -8.01
C TYR A 457 7.89 -35.10 -8.20
N HIS A 458 8.18 -35.51 -9.44
CA HIS A 458 9.45 -36.08 -9.87
C HIS A 458 9.76 -35.64 -11.31
N HIS A 459 10.91 -36.03 -11.85
CA HIS A 459 11.43 -35.53 -13.13
C HIS A 459 10.51 -35.76 -14.36
N ASN A 460 9.55 -36.67 -14.26
CA ASN A 460 8.65 -37.09 -15.34
C ASN A 460 7.16 -36.93 -14.98
N SER A 461 6.82 -36.17 -13.95
CA SER A 461 5.41 -35.88 -13.63
C SER A 461 4.73 -35.17 -14.81
N ASN A 462 3.47 -35.45 -15.13
CA ASN A 462 2.80 -34.81 -16.27
C ASN A 462 2.41 -33.36 -16.03
N GLU A 463 2.45 -32.92 -14.78
CA GLU A 463 2.25 -31.52 -14.38
C GLU A 463 3.15 -31.20 -13.19
N LEU A 464 3.38 -29.90 -12.95
CA LEU A 464 3.99 -29.36 -11.74
C LEU A 464 3.07 -28.27 -11.20
N VAL A 465 2.56 -28.42 -9.97
CA VAL A 465 1.81 -27.37 -9.28
C VAL A 465 2.72 -26.77 -8.20
N PHE A 466 3.12 -25.52 -8.37
CA PHE A 466 3.92 -24.86 -7.36
C PHE A 466 3.09 -24.53 -6.12
N ARG A 467 3.75 -24.44 -4.96
CA ARG A 467 3.09 -23.96 -3.74
C ARG A 467 2.65 -22.51 -3.88
N ASN A 468 1.71 -22.09 -3.04
CA ASN A 468 1.31 -20.69 -2.98
C ASN A 468 2.47 -19.81 -2.50
N LEU A 469 2.62 -18.66 -3.17
CA LEU A 469 3.48 -17.57 -2.74
C LEU A 469 2.93 -16.98 -1.43
N VAL A 470 3.81 -16.74 -0.46
CA VAL A 470 3.46 -16.03 0.78
C VAL A 470 3.00 -14.61 0.45
N ASN A 471 3.69 -13.98 -0.50
CA ASN A 471 3.31 -12.69 -1.08
C ASN A 471 2.97 -12.89 -2.56
N PRO A 472 1.67 -12.84 -2.92
CA PRO A 472 1.20 -12.96 -4.30
C PRO A 472 1.91 -11.99 -5.24
N LEU A 473 2.31 -12.50 -6.41
CA LEU A 473 3.05 -11.75 -7.43
C LEU A 473 2.13 -10.76 -8.13
N SER A 474 2.42 -9.46 -8.04
CA SER A 474 1.72 -8.46 -8.83
C SER A 474 2.23 -8.45 -10.26
N VAL A 475 1.36 -8.74 -11.22
CA VAL A 475 1.67 -8.77 -12.65
C VAL A 475 0.85 -7.74 -13.43
N SER A 476 1.42 -7.23 -14.51
CA SER A 476 0.71 -6.44 -15.52
C SER A 476 0.35 -7.29 -16.74
N SER A 477 -0.73 -6.94 -17.45
CA SER A 477 -1.00 -7.49 -18.77
C SER A 477 0.19 -7.23 -19.70
N TYR A 478 0.53 -8.22 -20.53
CA TYR A 478 1.71 -8.26 -21.40
C TYR A 478 3.06 -8.24 -20.68
N GLN A 479 3.10 -8.43 -19.36
CA GLN A 479 4.36 -8.63 -18.65
C GLN A 479 4.99 -9.96 -19.10
N GLU A 480 6.22 -9.89 -19.60
CA GLU A 480 6.99 -11.07 -19.99
C GLU A 480 7.49 -11.83 -18.75
N MET A 481 7.34 -13.14 -18.83
CA MET A 481 7.84 -14.14 -17.89
C MET A 481 8.64 -15.18 -18.68
N GLN A 482 9.60 -15.82 -18.02
CA GLN A 482 10.50 -16.78 -18.66
C GLN A 482 10.52 -18.10 -17.90
N ILE A 483 10.77 -19.20 -18.60
CA ILE A 483 10.91 -20.55 -18.05
C ILE A 483 12.26 -21.10 -18.49
N TRP A 484 13.03 -21.56 -17.52
CA TRP A 484 14.41 -21.96 -17.69
C TRP A 484 14.68 -23.36 -17.16
N TYR A 485 15.68 -24.00 -17.74
CA TYR A 485 16.38 -25.10 -17.10
C TYR A 485 17.47 -24.57 -16.17
N GLY A 486 17.60 -25.13 -14.97
CA GLY A 486 18.37 -24.52 -13.87
C GLY A 486 19.86 -24.31 -14.18
N GLN A 487 20.49 -25.23 -14.90
CA GLN A 487 21.89 -25.10 -15.34
C GLN A 487 22.06 -24.00 -16.41
N ASP A 488 21.08 -23.85 -17.30
CA ASP A 488 21.07 -22.80 -18.34
C ASP A 488 20.81 -21.42 -17.74
N TRP A 489 19.84 -21.34 -16.83
CA TRP A 489 19.54 -20.12 -16.08
C TRP A 489 20.77 -19.56 -15.35
N MET A 490 21.58 -20.44 -14.77
CA MET A 490 22.79 -20.10 -14.03
C MET A 490 24.05 -19.99 -14.89
N ASP A 491 23.95 -20.26 -16.20
CA ASP A 491 25.09 -20.34 -17.13
C ASP A 491 26.21 -21.24 -16.56
N HIS A 492 25.83 -22.44 -16.13
CA HIS A 492 26.72 -23.33 -15.40
C HIS A 492 26.53 -24.82 -15.72
N SER A 493 27.63 -25.46 -16.10
CA SER A 493 27.68 -26.91 -16.38
C SER A 493 26.68 -27.34 -17.46
N GLU A 494 26.48 -26.50 -18.49
CA GLU A 494 25.49 -26.73 -19.53
C GLU A 494 26.04 -27.29 -20.86
N GLU A 495 27.36 -27.40 -21.02
CA GLU A 495 28.00 -27.78 -22.29
C GLU A 495 27.49 -29.12 -22.85
N ASN A 496 27.30 -30.09 -21.95
CA ASN A 496 26.85 -31.45 -22.26
C ASN A 496 25.32 -31.61 -22.17
N ASN A 497 24.60 -30.52 -21.98
CA ASN A 497 23.15 -30.53 -21.92
C ASN A 497 22.56 -30.61 -23.32
N SER A 498 21.36 -31.18 -23.41
CA SER A 498 20.65 -31.30 -24.68
C SER A 498 19.15 -31.42 -24.49
N GLY A 499 18.42 -31.23 -25.58
CA GLY A 499 16.97 -31.38 -25.62
C GLY A 499 16.21 -30.09 -25.28
N LYS A 500 14.90 -30.17 -25.53
CA LYS A 500 13.93 -29.12 -25.29
C LYS A 500 12.64 -29.75 -24.81
N THR A 501 12.00 -29.14 -23.82
CA THR A 501 10.69 -29.55 -23.30
C THR A 501 9.67 -28.45 -23.57
N CYS A 502 8.43 -28.84 -23.88
CA CYS A 502 7.33 -27.97 -24.26
C CYS A 502 6.14 -28.18 -23.32
N ILE A 503 5.55 -27.08 -22.86
CA ILE A 503 4.60 -27.07 -21.75
C ILE A 503 3.51 -26.04 -21.93
N ASP A 504 2.38 -26.24 -21.25
CA ASP A 504 1.40 -25.19 -21.00
C ASP A 504 1.58 -24.59 -19.60
N VAL A 505 1.35 -23.29 -19.50
CA VAL A 505 1.46 -22.52 -18.27
C VAL A 505 0.07 -22.08 -17.85
N TYR A 506 -0.28 -22.35 -16.59
CA TYR A 506 -1.50 -21.88 -15.97
C TYR A 506 -1.15 -21.04 -14.75
N ALA A 507 -1.91 -19.98 -14.49
CA ALA A 507 -1.80 -19.19 -13.25
C ALA A 507 -3.10 -19.26 -12.45
N TRP A 508 -2.93 -19.20 -11.13
CA TRP A 508 -4.01 -19.01 -10.17
C TRP A 508 -3.88 -17.61 -9.58
N TYR A 509 -4.88 -16.75 -9.84
CA TYR A 509 -4.90 -15.40 -9.32
C TYR A 509 -5.51 -15.37 -7.91
N GLU A 510 -5.23 -14.30 -7.18
CA GLU A 510 -6.00 -13.93 -6.01
C GLU A 510 -7.41 -13.53 -6.41
#